data_AF-A0A937FXF6-F1
#
_entry.id   AF-A0A937FXF6-F1
#
_cell.length_a   1.000
_cell.length_b   1.000
_cell.length_c   1.000
_cell.angle_alpha   90.00
_cell.angle_beta   90.00
_cell.angle_gamma   90.00
#
_symmetry.space_group_name_H-M   'P 1'
#
loop_
_entity.id
_entity.type
_entity.pdbx_description
1 polymer ?
#
loop_
_entity_poly.entity_id
_entity_poly.type
_entity_poly.pdbx_seq_one_letter_code
_entity_poly.pdbx_strand_id
1 'polypeptide(L)'
;MNNNNYQWLSSLEVAFNPDANFLKKMGQTLEAMSDRALGSASLVGAFLMPPMPEAFQISSRGQNIYSLDGDLVIDGFGYRVQICWEYSDDSEKFDIKKISDTEKLRFWWCKFPVKEILQEQNKSFSIPINVASFSFVVESKTIVLPHILFQIHCASAITTELVENLNAIINEAQSSWNRENGELRGFIHSVGLVTQSDQNLLIFKIDLGNAGWEALEYLFEILEGSEFKVTRIELDNY
;
A
#
# COMPACT_ATOMS: atom_id res chain seq x y z
N MET A 1 -11.01 -11.87 -20.89
CA MET A 1 -11.40 -12.65 -19.70
C MET A 1 -10.50 -12.17 -18.57
N ASN A 2 -11.07 -11.43 -17.62
CA ASN A 2 -10.34 -10.80 -16.51
C ASN A 2 -9.97 -11.87 -15.49
N ASN A 3 -8.72 -12.32 -15.52
CA ASN A 3 -8.12 -13.12 -14.45
C ASN A 3 -7.30 -12.18 -13.54
N ASN A 4 -7.47 -12.32 -12.22
CA ASN A 4 -6.59 -11.84 -11.13
C ASN A 4 -6.92 -10.52 -10.40
N ASN A 5 -8.17 -10.23 -10.02
CA ASN A 5 -8.46 -9.07 -9.15
C ASN A 5 -8.58 -9.36 -7.65
N TYR A 6 -8.31 -10.58 -7.18
CA TYR A 6 -8.58 -10.93 -5.78
C TYR A 6 -7.43 -11.64 -5.06
N GLN A 7 -6.21 -11.11 -5.11
CA GLN A 7 -5.09 -11.61 -4.30
C GLN A 7 -5.40 -11.62 -2.78
N TRP A 8 -6.36 -10.82 -2.31
CA TRP A 8 -6.82 -10.88 -0.92
C TRP A 8 -7.69 -12.10 -0.59
N LEU A 9 -8.43 -12.66 -1.56
CA LEU A 9 -9.24 -13.86 -1.35
C LEU A 9 -8.36 -15.06 -1.02
N SER A 10 -7.14 -15.13 -1.57
CA SER A 10 -6.19 -16.19 -1.23
C SER A 10 -5.69 -16.10 0.21
N SER A 11 -5.57 -14.90 0.79
CA SER A 11 -5.22 -14.76 2.21
C SER A 11 -6.33 -15.32 3.11
N LEU A 12 -7.59 -15.09 2.74
CA LEU A 12 -8.76 -15.66 3.44
C LEU A 12 -8.86 -17.17 3.24
N GLU A 13 -8.51 -17.66 2.05
CA GLU A 13 -8.41 -19.08 1.73
C GLU A 13 -7.43 -19.78 2.67
N VAL A 14 -6.26 -19.18 2.90
CA VAL A 14 -5.23 -19.74 3.80
C VAL A 14 -5.68 -19.74 5.27
N ALA A 15 -6.33 -18.68 5.77
CA ALA A 15 -6.72 -18.62 7.18
C ALA A 15 -7.98 -19.40 7.53
N PHE A 16 -9.02 -19.27 6.71
CA PHE A 16 -10.34 -19.77 7.07
C PHE A 16 -10.73 -21.00 6.25
N ASN A 17 -10.02 -21.27 5.15
CA ASN A 17 -10.35 -22.31 4.17
C ASN A 17 -11.86 -22.37 3.84
N PRO A 18 -12.48 -21.23 3.46
CA PRO A 18 -13.90 -21.15 3.14
C PRO A 18 -14.20 -21.81 1.78
N ASP A 19 -15.47 -22.10 1.52
CA ASP A 19 -15.91 -22.60 0.21
C ASP A 19 -15.61 -21.60 -0.93
N ALA A 20 -15.30 -22.10 -2.12
CA ALA A 20 -15.00 -21.25 -3.28
C ALA A 20 -16.17 -20.32 -3.67
N ASN A 21 -17.41 -20.76 -3.46
CA ASN A 21 -18.59 -19.92 -3.73
C ASN A 21 -18.74 -18.81 -2.69
N PHE A 22 -18.29 -19.02 -1.44
CA PHE A 22 -18.21 -17.97 -0.42
C PHE A 22 -17.27 -16.86 -0.88
N LEU A 23 -16.03 -17.22 -1.26
CA LEU A 23 -15.02 -16.27 -1.74
C LEU A 23 -15.52 -15.49 -2.97
N LYS A 24 -16.11 -16.20 -3.93
CA LYS A 24 -16.67 -15.60 -5.14
C LYS A 24 -17.79 -14.60 -4.83
N LYS A 25 -18.78 -14.99 -4.01
CA LYS A 25 -19.89 -14.10 -3.66
C LYS A 25 -19.42 -12.89 -2.86
N MET A 26 -18.50 -13.08 -1.92
CA MET A 26 -17.91 -12.00 -1.13
C MET A 26 -17.21 -10.98 -2.04
N GLY A 27 -16.32 -11.46 -2.93
CA GLY A 27 -15.60 -10.58 -3.85
C GLY A 27 -16.55 -9.76 -4.73
N GLN A 28 -17.52 -10.42 -5.37
CA GLN A 28 -18.51 -9.75 -6.23
C GLN A 28 -19.37 -8.73 -5.46
N THR A 29 -19.78 -9.06 -4.23
CA THR A 29 -20.63 -8.18 -3.42
C THR A 29 -19.86 -6.94 -2.97
N LEU A 30 -18.66 -7.13 -2.43
CA LEU A 30 -17.83 -6.04 -1.92
C LEU A 30 -17.31 -5.13 -3.05
N GLU A 31 -16.95 -5.69 -4.20
CA GLU A 31 -16.57 -4.92 -5.40
C GLU A 31 -17.74 -4.05 -5.86
N ALA A 32 -18.92 -4.64 -6.08
CA ALA A 32 -20.09 -3.88 -6.49
C ALA A 32 -20.52 -2.78 -5.49
N MET A 33 -20.30 -3.00 -4.19
CA MET A 33 -20.53 -1.97 -3.16
C MET A 33 -19.50 -0.85 -3.25
N SER A 34 -18.24 -1.19 -3.48
CA SER A 34 -17.15 -0.22 -3.58
C SER A 34 -17.28 0.62 -4.83
N ASP A 35 -17.61 0.02 -5.98
CA ASP A 35 -17.87 0.72 -7.23
C ASP A 35 -19.02 1.73 -7.07
N ARG A 36 -20.09 1.36 -6.34
CA ARG A 36 -21.16 2.33 -6.05
C ARG A 36 -20.70 3.46 -5.14
N ALA A 37 -19.81 3.18 -4.19
CA ALA A 37 -19.35 4.14 -3.21
C ALA A 37 -18.27 5.10 -3.75
N LEU A 38 -17.40 4.61 -4.63
CA LEU A 38 -16.28 5.34 -5.22
C LEU A 38 -16.57 5.83 -6.65
N GLY A 39 -17.62 5.33 -7.30
CA GLY A 39 -17.90 5.59 -8.71
C GLY A 39 -17.07 4.70 -9.63
N SER A 40 -16.31 5.30 -10.56
CA SER A 40 -15.51 4.58 -11.57
C SER A 40 -14.09 4.19 -11.12
N ALA A 41 -13.74 4.41 -9.86
CA ALA A 41 -12.46 3.95 -9.32
C ALA A 41 -12.54 2.43 -9.10
N SER A 42 -12.10 1.65 -10.09
CA SER A 42 -11.98 0.20 -9.95
C SER A 42 -11.06 -0.12 -8.78
N LEU A 43 -11.53 -0.96 -7.87
CA LEU A 43 -10.72 -1.47 -6.77
C LEU A 43 -9.60 -2.36 -7.35
N VAL A 44 -8.43 -1.79 -7.61
CA VAL A 44 -7.25 -2.57 -8.00
C VAL A 44 -6.54 -3.02 -6.73
N GLY A 45 -7.07 -4.08 -6.11
CA GLY A 45 -6.36 -4.84 -5.07
C GLY A 45 -6.49 -4.29 -3.64
N ALA A 46 -7.41 -4.86 -2.85
CA ALA A 46 -7.30 -4.82 -1.40
C ALA A 46 -6.16 -5.72 -0.93
N PHE A 47 -5.42 -5.36 0.12
CA PHE A 47 -4.42 -6.23 0.76
C PHE A 47 -4.72 -6.34 2.25
N LEU A 48 -5.30 -7.46 2.66
CA LEU A 48 -5.37 -7.83 4.08
C LEU A 48 -3.96 -8.14 4.58
N MET A 49 -3.37 -7.26 5.40
CA MET A 49 -2.11 -7.56 6.06
C MET A 49 -2.32 -8.41 7.34
N PRO A 50 -1.51 -9.46 7.54
CA PRO A 50 -1.47 -10.23 8.79
C PRO A 50 -0.81 -9.42 9.94
N PRO A 51 -1.01 -9.81 11.22
CA PRO A 51 -1.57 -11.08 11.68
C PRO A 51 -3.10 -11.01 11.78
N MET A 52 -3.77 -11.96 11.15
CA MET A 52 -5.23 -12.04 11.23
C MET A 52 -5.65 -12.22 12.69
N PRO A 53 -6.44 -11.30 13.27
CA PRO A 53 -7.26 -11.69 14.39
C PRO A 53 -8.25 -12.76 13.90
N GLU A 54 -8.51 -13.77 14.72
CA GLU A 54 -9.61 -14.70 14.49
C GLU A 54 -10.89 -13.89 14.17
N ALA A 55 -11.65 -14.31 13.15
CA ALA A 55 -12.93 -13.68 12.85
C ALA A 55 -13.77 -13.66 14.14
N PHE A 56 -14.06 -12.48 14.67
CA PHE A 56 -14.74 -12.36 15.95
C PHE A 56 -16.24 -12.18 15.72
N GLN A 57 -17.02 -12.89 16.51
CA GLN A 57 -18.47 -12.86 16.45
C GLN A 57 -18.97 -11.60 17.16
N ILE A 58 -19.62 -10.71 16.41
CA ILE A 58 -20.38 -9.60 16.95
C ILE A 58 -21.81 -10.10 17.09
N SER A 59 -22.19 -10.52 18.30
CA SER A 59 -23.58 -10.89 18.58
C SER A 59 -24.44 -9.63 18.59
N SER A 60 -25.36 -9.50 17.62
CA SER A 60 -26.36 -8.45 17.60
C SER A 60 -27.73 -9.07 17.38
N ARG A 61 -28.64 -8.91 18.36
CA ARG A 61 -30.06 -9.31 18.26
C ARG A 61 -30.31 -10.77 17.82
N GLY A 62 -29.48 -11.71 18.25
CA GLY A 62 -29.61 -13.14 17.91
C GLY A 62 -28.99 -13.53 16.58
N GLN A 63 -28.39 -12.59 15.84
CA GLN A 63 -27.69 -12.86 14.58
C GLN A 63 -26.18 -13.02 14.82
N ASN A 64 -25.60 -14.01 14.15
CA ASN A 64 -24.16 -14.26 14.13
C ASN A 64 -23.52 -13.42 13.02
N ILE A 65 -23.09 -12.22 13.37
CA ILE A 65 -22.30 -11.37 12.47
C ILE A 65 -20.83 -11.67 12.75
N TYR A 66 -20.07 -11.94 11.70
CA TYR A 66 -18.63 -12.12 11.74
C TYR A 66 -17.96 -10.91 11.12
N SER A 67 -16.84 -10.50 11.70
CA SER A 67 -16.08 -9.35 11.23
C SER A 67 -14.61 -9.70 11.06
N LEU A 68 -13.99 -9.06 10.08
CA LEU A 68 -12.57 -9.11 9.81
C LEU A 68 -12.03 -7.72 9.49
N ASP A 69 -11.01 -7.30 10.22
CA ASP A 69 -10.25 -6.09 9.91
C ASP A 69 -9.22 -6.37 8.81
N GLY A 70 -8.95 -5.35 8.00
CA GLY A 70 -7.94 -5.43 6.95
C GLY A 70 -7.45 -4.08 6.48
N ASP A 71 -6.55 -4.12 5.51
CA ASP A 71 -6.08 -2.95 4.79
C ASP A 71 -6.48 -3.04 3.31
N LEU A 72 -6.68 -1.89 2.71
CA LEU A 72 -7.04 -1.71 1.31
C LEU A 72 -6.03 -0.76 0.72
N VAL A 73 -5.35 -1.16 -0.35
CA VAL A 73 -4.41 -0.30 -1.05
C VAL A 73 -5.08 0.19 -2.33
N ILE A 74 -5.32 1.49 -2.45
CA ILE A 74 -5.84 2.10 -3.67
C ILE A 74 -4.87 3.20 -4.05
N ASP A 75 -4.39 3.18 -5.30
CA ASP A 75 -3.40 4.15 -5.78
C ASP A 75 -2.22 4.26 -4.81
N GLY A 76 -1.84 3.10 -4.23
CA GLY A 76 -0.80 2.85 -3.23
C GLY A 76 -1.03 3.41 -1.81
N PHE A 77 -2.09 4.18 -1.58
CA PHE A 77 -2.47 4.56 -0.22
C PHE A 77 -3.12 3.39 0.51
N GLY A 78 -2.60 3.07 1.69
CA GLY A 78 -3.18 2.06 2.59
C GLY A 78 -4.31 2.63 3.43
N TYR A 79 -5.46 1.97 3.42
CA TYR A 79 -6.63 2.36 4.18
C TYR A 79 -7.17 1.19 5.01
N ARG A 80 -7.43 1.43 6.30
CA ARG A 80 -8.03 0.43 7.17
C ARG A 80 -9.50 0.20 6.81
N VAL A 81 -9.85 -1.06 6.54
CA VAL A 81 -11.18 -1.53 6.23
C VAL A 81 -11.67 -2.55 7.26
N GLN A 82 -12.98 -2.78 7.28
CA GLN A 82 -13.58 -3.86 8.02
C GLN A 82 -14.67 -4.52 7.18
N ILE A 83 -14.57 -5.83 6.99
CA ILE A 83 -15.51 -6.67 6.26
C ILE A 83 -16.39 -7.37 7.28
N CYS A 84 -17.70 -7.35 7.07
CA CYS A 84 -18.64 -8.14 7.84
C CYS A 84 -19.41 -9.11 6.95
N TRP A 85 -19.78 -10.24 7.54
CA TRP A 85 -20.72 -11.16 6.94
C TRP A 85 -21.67 -11.78 7.95
N GLU A 86 -22.87 -12.10 7.50
CA GLU A 86 -23.85 -12.88 8.25
C GLU A 86 -24.42 -13.99 7.38
N TYR A 87 -24.92 -15.03 8.03
CA TYR A 87 -25.72 -16.06 7.41
C TYR A 87 -27.14 -15.95 7.96
N SER A 88 -28.11 -15.80 7.07
CA SER A 88 -29.49 -15.46 7.45
C SER A 88 -30.29 -16.61 8.06
N ASP A 89 -29.68 -17.76 8.34
CA ASP A 89 -30.32 -18.90 9.00
C ASP A 89 -29.91 -18.92 10.48
N ASP A 90 -30.89 -18.96 11.39
CA ASP A 90 -30.72 -18.96 12.87
C ASP A 90 -30.07 -20.26 13.40
N SER A 91 -29.35 -21.01 12.55
CA SER A 91 -28.62 -22.20 12.98
C SER A 91 -27.45 -21.78 13.87
N GLU A 92 -27.43 -22.28 15.11
CA GLU A 92 -26.43 -21.99 16.15
C GLU A 92 -24.97 -22.23 15.75
N LYS A 93 -24.70 -22.85 14.58
CA LYS A 93 -23.35 -23.13 14.10
C LYS A 93 -23.19 -22.77 12.63
N PHE A 94 -22.67 -21.58 12.38
CA PHE A 94 -22.14 -21.18 11.09
C PHE A 94 -20.76 -21.79 10.89
N ASP A 95 -20.64 -22.77 9.98
CA ASP A 95 -19.36 -23.35 9.56
C ASP A 95 -19.04 -22.87 8.14
N ILE A 96 -18.09 -21.93 8.04
CA ILE A 96 -17.70 -21.28 6.78
C ILE A 96 -17.19 -22.29 5.71
N LYS A 97 -16.79 -23.49 6.14
CA LYS A 97 -16.27 -24.56 5.28
C LYS A 97 -17.36 -25.39 4.60
N LYS A 98 -18.63 -25.22 4.99
CA LYS A 98 -19.75 -26.07 4.56
C LYS A 98 -20.93 -25.31 3.96
N ILE A 99 -20.71 -24.07 3.53
CA ILE A 99 -21.79 -23.24 3.00
C ILE A 99 -22.03 -23.62 1.54
N SER A 100 -23.09 -24.38 1.30
CA SER A 100 -23.58 -24.69 -0.05
C SER A 100 -24.59 -23.66 -0.55
N ASP A 101 -25.38 -23.08 0.34
CA ASP A 101 -26.40 -22.09 0.02
C ASP A 101 -25.83 -20.68 0.16
N THR A 102 -25.29 -20.18 -0.95
CA THR A 102 -24.74 -18.83 -0.95
C THR A 102 -25.80 -17.74 -0.91
N GLU A 103 -27.09 -18.01 -1.20
CA GLU A 103 -28.13 -16.95 -1.23
C GLU A 103 -28.37 -16.33 0.14
N LYS A 104 -28.24 -17.15 1.20
CA LYS A 104 -28.37 -16.76 2.60
C LYS A 104 -27.19 -15.97 3.17
N LEU A 105 -26.08 -15.90 2.45
CA LEU A 105 -24.94 -15.09 2.85
C LEU A 105 -25.15 -13.62 2.49
N ARG A 106 -24.82 -12.74 3.43
CA ARG A 106 -24.73 -11.30 3.16
C ARG A 106 -23.35 -10.81 3.56
N PHE A 107 -22.79 -9.96 2.72
CA PHE A 107 -21.49 -9.33 2.90
C PHE A 107 -21.65 -7.82 2.83
N TRP A 108 -20.91 -7.10 3.65
CA TRP A 108 -20.84 -5.65 3.56
C TRP A 108 -19.53 -5.14 4.13
N TRP A 109 -19.15 -3.93 3.70
CA TRP A 109 -18.14 -3.18 4.41
C TRP A 109 -18.75 -2.58 5.68
N CYS A 110 -18.28 -3.02 6.84
CA CYS A 110 -18.62 -2.40 8.12
C CYS A 110 -17.89 -1.05 8.28
N LYS A 111 -16.65 -0.99 7.80
CA LYS A 111 -15.86 0.25 7.69
C LYS A 111 -15.22 0.32 6.30
N PHE A 112 -15.66 1.27 5.50
CA PHE A 112 -15.08 1.57 4.18
C PHE A 112 -14.68 3.05 4.10
N PRO A 113 -13.41 3.38 3.80
CA PRO A 113 -12.85 4.72 3.94
C PRO A 113 -13.12 5.58 2.70
N VAL A 114 -14.38 5.70 2.28
CA VAL A 114 -14.78 6.43 1.05
C VAL A 114 -14.29 7.88 1.08
N LYS A 115 -14.44 8.56 2.21
CA LYS A 115 -14.10 9.98 2.33
C LYS A 115 -12.60 10.18 2.21
N GLU A 116 -11.82 9.32 2.86
CA GLU A 116 -10.36 9.33 2.85
C GLU A 116 -9.84 9.03 1.44
N ILE A 117 -10.39 8.00 0.78
CA ILE A 117 -10.03 7.65 -0.62
C ILE A 117 -10.29 8.83 -1.55
N LEU A 118 -11.51 9.38 -1.53
CA LEU A 118 -11.88 10.49 -2.42
C LEU A 118 -11.12 11.79 -2.09
N GLN A 119 -10.73 12.01 -0.84
CA GLN A 119 -9.89 13.16 -0.46
C GLN A 119 -8.49 13.05 -1.05
N GLU A 120 -7.86 11.88 -1.00
CA GLU A 120 -6.52 11.69 -1.56
C GLU A 120 -6.53 11.75 -3.09
N GLN A 121 -7.56 11.20 -3.77
CA GLN A 121 -7.68 11.28 -5.23
C GLN A 121 -7.87 12.71 -5.76
N ASN A 122 -8.47 13.60 -4.97
CA ASN A 122 -8.74 14.98 -5.37
C ASN A 122 -7.66 15.99 -4.93
N LYS A 123 -6.62 15.53 -4.22
CA LYS A 123 -5.50 16.41 -3.86
C LYS A 123 -4.56 16.56 -5.05
N SER A 124 -4.37 17.80 -5.49
CA SER A 124 -3.19 18.15 -6.28
C SER A 124 -2.01 18.03 -5.32
N PHE A 125 -1.18 16.99 -5.49
CA PHE A 125 -0.01 16.78 -4.65
C PHE A 125 0.99 17.91 -4.87
N SER A 126 0.98 18.92 -4.00
CA SER A 126 2.19 19.67 -3.72
C SER A 126 3.10 18.73 -2.94
N ILE A 127 4.33 18.54 -3.40
CA ILE A 127 5.35 17.83 -2.62
C ILE A 127 5.40 18.51 -1.24
N PRO A 128 5.04 17.84 -0.13
CA PRO A 128 5.06 18.44 1.21
C PRO A 128 6.50 18.58 1.75
N ILE A 129 7.48 18.44 0.88
CA ILE A 129 8.89 18.64 1.13
C ILE A 129 9.19 20.08 0.74
N ASN A 130 9.83 20.83 1.62
CA ASN A 130 10.23 22.19 1.31
C ASN A 130 11.37 22.18 0.27
N VAL A 131 11.02 22.19 -1.01
CA VAL A 131 11.97 22.14 -2.13
C VAL A 131 12.97 23.29 -2.15
N ALA A 132 12.69 24.40 -1.44
CA ALA A 132 13.62 25.53 -1.33
C ALA A 132 14.82 25.25 -0.40
N SER A 133 14.83 24.11 0.32
CA SER A 133 15.86 23.75 1.28
C SER A 133 17.04 22.97 0.67
N PHE A 134 16.94 22.51 -0.58
CA PHE A 134 17.97 21.65 -1.20
C PHE A 134 18.73 22.40 -2.30
N SER A 135 19.98 22.02 -2.51
CA SER A 135 20.81 22.58 -3.61
C SER A 135 20.46 21.99 -4.98
N PHE A 136 19.73 20.88 -5.00
CA PHE A 136 19.20 20.24 -6.21
C PHE A 136 17.71 20.48 -6.41
N VAL A 137 17.26 20.32 -7.66
CA VAL A 137 15.84 20.43 -8.02
C VAL A 137 15.12 19.11 -7.70
N VAL A 138 13.97 19.18 -7.03
CA VAL A 138 13.07 18.03 -6.83
C VAL A 138 11.83 18.21 -7.70
N GLU A 139 11.56 17.27 -8.60
CA GLU A 139 10.36 17.26 -9.45
C GLU A 139 9.52 16.00 -9.23
N SER A 140 8.19 16.15 -9.35
CA SER A 140 7.21 15.08 -9.23
C SER A 140 6.22 15.15 -10.39
N LYS A 141 5.93 14.00 -11.01
CA LYS A 141 5.03 13.92 -12.18
C LYS A 141 3.80 13.03 -11.94
N THR A 142 3.35 12.92 -10.68
CA THR A 142 2.36 11.96 -10.16
C THR A 142 3.06 10.73 -9.58
N ILE A 143 2.92 10.54 -8.26
CA ILE A 143 3.56 9.47 -7.51
C ILE A 143 2.51 8.74 -6.67
N VAL A 144 2.51 7.43 -6.77
CA VAL A 144 1.82 6.49 -5.91
C VAL A 144 2.79 6.07 -4.81
N LEU A 145 2.65 6.66 -3.61
CA LEU A 145 3.26 6.05 -2.42
C LEU A 145 2.65 4.66 -2.26
N PRO A 146 3.39 3.57 -1.98
CA PRO A 146 4.74 3.52 -1.42
C PRO A 146 5.86 3.29 -2.45
N HIS A 147 5.53 2.98 -3.70
CA HIS A 147 6.51 2.55 -4.70
C HIS A 147 6.90 3.72 -5.60
N ILE A 148 8.06 4.30 -5.32
CA ILE A 148 8.58 5.45 -6.06
C ILE A 148 9.80 5.02 -6.88
N LEU A 149 9.87 5.49 -8.12
CA LEU A 149 11.10 5.56 -8.88
C LEU A 149 11.82 6.86 -8.59
N PHE A 150 13.05 6.74 -8.14
CA PHE A 150 13.90 7.82 -7.70
C PHE A 150 15.05 7.99 -8.68
N GLN A 151 14.94 8.99 -9.54
CA GLN A 151 15.92 9.29 -10.58
C GLN A 151 16.89 10.36 -10.09
N ILE A 152 18.17 10.00 -9.94
CA ILE A 152 19.21 10.90 -9.45
C ILE A 152 20.09 11.32 -10.63
N HIS A 153 20.07 12.61 -10.95
CA HIS A 153 20.93 13.21 -11.95
C HIS A 153 22.21 13.76 -11.32
N CYS A 154 23.35 13.26 -11.77
CA CYS A 154 24.68 13.66 -11.32
C CYS A 154 25.31 14.69 -12.27
N ALA A 155 26.04 15.65 -11.70
CA ALA A 155 26.82 16.61 -12.49
C ALA A 155 28.00 15.96 -13.25
N SER A 156 28.48 14.82 -12.75
CA SER A 156 29.65 14.09 -13.26
C SER A 156 29.25 12.70 -13.75
N ALA A 157 30.12 12.11 -14.59
CA ALA A 157 29.96 10.73 -15.02
C ALA A 157 29.95 9.76 -13.82
N ILE A 158 29.00 8.85 -13.82
CA ILE A 158 28.80 7.81 -12.82
C ILE A 158 29.88 6.73 -13.00
N THR A 159 30.60 6.46 -11.92
CA THR A 159 31.56 5.37 -11.81
C THR A 159 30.99 4.24 -10.95
N THR A 160 31.57 3.04 -11.04
CA THR A 160 31.18 1.91 -10.17
C THR A 160 31.35 2.24 -8.69
N GLU A 161 32.45 2.89 -8.32
CA GLU A 161 32.70 3.35 -6.95
C GLU A 161 31.61 4.33 -6.47
N LEU A 162 31.17 5.25 -7.33
CA LEU A 162 30.08 6.18 -7.03
C LEU A 162 28.77 5.42 -6.77
N VAL A 163 28.46 4.41 -7.59
CA VAL A 163 27.28 3.56 -7.41
C VAL A 163 27.32 2.79 -6.09
N GLU A 164 28.46 2.20 -5.76
CA GLU A 164 28.65 1.45 -4.52
C GLU A 164 28.49 2.35 -3.29
N ASN A 165 29.12 3.53 -3.30
CA ASN A 165 29.01 4.50 -2.22
C ASN A 165 27.58 5.04 -2.05
N LEU A 166 26.88 5.32 -3.15
CA LEU A 166 25.50 5.81 -3.08
C LEU A 166 24.54 4.74 -2.54
N ASN A 167 24.69 3.49 -2.99
CA ASN A 167 23.95 2.38 -2.42
C ASN A 167 24.24 2.22 -0.92
N ALA A 168 25.49 2.34 -0.49
CA ALA A 168 25.86 2.26 0.91
C ALA A 168 25.17 3.35 1.75
N ILE A 169 25.22 4.60 1.29
CA ILE A 169 24.58 5.74 1.98
C ILE A 169 23.08 5.57 2.08
N ILE A 170 22.41 5.20 0.99
CA ILE A 170 20.96 5.03 0.98
C ILE A 170 20.53 3.84 1.87
N ASN A 171 21.27 2.74 1.85
CA ASN A 171 21.01 1.58 2.72
C ASN A 171 21.26 1.90 4.20
N GLU A 172 22.28 2.71 4.50
CA GLU A 172 22.54 3.20 5.85
C GLU A 172 21.42 4.14 6.31
N ALA A 173 20.98 5.07 5.45
CA ALA A 173 19.86 5.96 5.72
C ALA A 173 18.58 5.18 6.02
N GLN A 174 18.25 4.19 5.17
CA GLN A 174 17.12 3.28 5.40
C GLN A 174 17.24 2.59 6.76
N SER A 175 18.42 2.02 7.05
CA SER A 175 18.67 1.31 8.30
C SER A 175 18.52 2.23 9.52
N SER A 176 19.01 3.46 9.43
CA SER A 176 18.92 4.45 10.51
C SER A 176 17.48 4.88 10.75
N TRP A 177 16.73 5.22 9.69
CA TRP A 177 15.29 5.54 9.77
C TRP A 177 14.52 4.43 10.48
N ASN A 178 14.72 3.20 10.02
CA ASN A 178 14.02 2.01 10.52
C ASN A 178 14.42 1.61 11.95
N ARG A 179 15.60 2.04 12.45
CA ARG A 179 16.07 1.74 13.81
C ARG A 179 15.68 2.80 14.83
N GLU A 180 15.68 4.08 14.46
CA GLU A 180 15.52 5.18 15.41
C GLU A 180 14.09 5.33 15.94
N ASN A 181 13.07 4.87 15.22
CA ASN A 181 11.68 5.07 15.64
C ASN A 181 10.81 3.87 15.22
N GLY A 182 10.17 3.21 16.20
CA GLY A 182 9.25 2.09 15.97
C GLY A 182 7.98 2.47 15.18
N GLU A 183 6.92 1.66 15.32
CA GLU A 183 5.68 1.67 14.51
C GLU A 183 5.02 3.04 14.23
N LEU A 184 5.33 4.09 14.99
CA LEU A 184 4.73 5.42 14.88
C LEU A 184 5.18 6.26 13.67
N ARG A 185 6.35 5.99 13.07
CA ARG A 185 6.88 6.74 11.89
C ARG A 185 6.87 5.95 10.59
N GLY A 186 6.41 4.70 10.63
CA GLY A 186 6.42 3.79 9.49
C GLY A 186 7.82 3.32 9.06
N PHE A 187 7.84 2.35 8.17
CA PHE A 187 9.01 1.57 7.81
C PHE A 187 9.27 1.63 6.31
N ILE A 188 10.51 1.93 5.91
CA ILE A 188 10.94 1.82 4.51
C ILE A 188 11.26 0.35 4.26
N HIS A 189 10.43 -0.34 3.48
CA HIS A 189 10.57 -1.77 3.22
C HIS A 189 11.82 -2.10 2.40
N SER A 190 12.10 -1.33 1.36
CA SER A 190 13.28 -1.56 0.52
C SER A 190 13.73 -0.33 -0.23
N VAL A 191 15.04 -0.24 -0.46
CA VAL A 191 15.63 0.65 -1.45
C VAL A 191 16.64 -0.13 -2.26
N GLY A 192 16.66 0.07 -3.58
CA GLY A 192 17.65 -0.58 -4.42
C GLY A 192 17.86 0.13 -5.75
N LEU A 193 19.09 0.11 -6.24
CA LEU A 193 19.41 0.52 -7.60
C LEU A 193 18.72 -0.41 -8.60
N VAL A 194 17.92 0.16 -9.48
CA VAL A 194 17.25 -0.56 -10.58
C VAL A 194 18.15 -0.61 -11.80
N THR A 195 18.69 0.55 -12.19
CA THR A 195 19.52 0.65 -13.38
C THR A 195 20.35 1.93 -13.36
N GLN A 196 21.50 1.87 -14.04
CA GLN A 196 22.19 3.04 -14.54
C GLN A 196 21.71 3.25 -15.98
N SER A 197 20.82 4.22 -16.18
CA SER A 197 20.18 4.42 -17.49
C SER A 197 21.10 5.13 -18.48
N ASP A 198 22.01 5.97 -17.99
CA ASP A 198 23.02 6.65 -18.80
C ASP A 198 24.29 7.01 -17.99
N GLN A 199 25.19 7.82 -18.56
CA GLN A 199 26.44 8.19 -17.90
C GLN A 199 26.26 9.07 -16.65
N ASN A 200 25.10 9.72 -16.47
CA ASN A 200 24.86 10.71 -15.42
C ASN A 200 23.54 10.48 -14.65
N LEU A 201 22.80 9.41 -14.94
CA LEU A 201 21.51 9.08 -14.35
C LEU A 201 21.53 7.71 -13.66
N LEU A 202 21.18 7.72 -12.37
CA LEU A 202 20.88 6.53 -11.59
C LEU A 202 19.39 6.45 -11.29
N ILE A 203 18.82 5.26 -11.42
CA ILE A 203 17.42 5.01 -11.10
C ILE A 203 17.36 4.04 -9.93
N PHE A 204 16.82 4.51 -8.82
CA PHE A 204 16.51 3.71 -7.64
C PHE A 204 15.01 3.40 -7.60
N LYS A 205 14.66 2.26 -7.04
CA LYS A 205 13.31 1.94 -6.62
C LYS A 205 13.26 1.99 -5.11
N ILE A 206 12.31 2.73 -4.59
CA ILE A 206 12.05 2.85 -3.16
C ILE A 206 10.65 2.29 -2.91
N ASP A 207 10.56 1.36 -1.97
CA ASP A 207 9.31 0.97 -1.32
C ASP A 207 9.28 1.60 0.07
N LEU A 208 8.56 2.71 0.18
CA LEU A 208 8.40 3.46 1.41
C LEU A 208 7.50 2.76 2.43
N GLY A 209 6.87 1.62 2.11
CA GLY A 209 5.93 0.95 2.99
C GLY A 209 4.88 1.91 3.56
N ASN A 210 4.84 2.06 4.88
CA ASN A 210 3.98 3.03 5.57
C ASN A 210 4.73 4.28 6.07
N ALA A 211 5.98 4.50 5.64
CA ALA A 211 6.85 5.58 6.12
C ALA A 211 6.55 6.97 5.53
N GLY A 212 5.76 7.03 4.44
CA GLY A 212 5.24 8.28 3.92
C GLY A 212 6.29 9.25 3.37
N TRP A 213 5.94 10.54 3.32
CA TRP A 213 6.76 11.59 2.73
C TRP A 213 7.94 12.00 3.61
N GLU A 214 7.79 11.86 4.93
CA GLU A 214 8.81 12.19 5.92
C GLU A 214 10.05 11.33 5.76
N ALA A 215 9.87 10.06 5.42
CA ALA A 215 10.97 9.17 5.07
C ALA A 215 11.70 9.60 3.80
N LEU A 216 10.96 10.09 2.81
CA LEU A 216 11.54 10.58 1.56
C LEU A 216 12.32 11.88 1.77
N GLU A 217 11.79 12.80 2.56
CA GLU A 217 12.49 14.03 2.96
C GLU A 217 13.80 13.71 3.68
N TYR A 218 13.77 12.78 4.64
CA TYR A 218 14.97 12.32 5.32
C TYR A 218 16.03 11.74 4.37
N LEU A 219 15.61 10.93 3.39
CA LEU A 219 16.54 10.42 2.36
C LEU A 219 17.18 11.56 1.55
N PHE A 220 16.43 12.62 1.25
CA PHE A 220 16.95 13.78 0.52
C PHE A 220 17.94 14.59 1.36
N GLU A 221 17.68 14.75 2.66
CA GLU A 221 18.62 15.40 3.58
C GLU A 221 19.96 14.65 3.64
N ILE A 222 19.93 13.31 3.67
CA ILE A 222 21.16 12.51 3.64
C ILE A 222 21.92 12.68 2.32
N LEU A 223 21.21 12.77 1.19
CA LEU A 223 21.83 12.98 -0.12
C LEU A 223 22.40 14.39 -0.26
N GLU A 224 21.71 15.42 0.24
CA GLU A 224 22.22 16.80 0.29
C GLU A 224 23.50 16.90 1.14
N GLY A 225 23.56 16.19 2.26
CA GLY A 225 24.72 16.14 3.14
C GLY A 225 25.87 15.27 2.62
N SER A 226 25.67 14.56 1.53
CA SER A 226 26.67 13.65 0.96
C SER A 226 27.64 14.39 0.02
N GLU A 227 28.79 13.79 -0.29
CA GLU A 227 29.75 14.38 -1.24
C GLU A 227 29.26 14.35 -2.71
N PHE A 228 28.05 13.85 -2.95
CA PHE A 228 27.49 13.63 -4.27
C PHE A 228 26.90 14.92 -4.82
N LYS A 229 27.33 15.28 -6.03
CA LYS A 229 26.78 16.44 -6.76
C LYS A 229 25.48 16.06 -7.47
N VAL A 230 24.45 15.82 -6.68
CA VAL A 230 23.08 15.70 -7.16
C VAL A 230 22.67 17.05 -7.74
N THR A 231 22.11 17.04 -8.94
CA THR A 231 21.62 18.27 -9.60
C THR A 231 20.10 18.27 -9.67
N ARG A 232 19.51 17.08 -9.79
CA ARG A 232 18.06 16.90 -9.87
C ARG A 232 17.67 15.52 -9.38
N ILE A 233 16.50 15.49 -8.76
CA ILE A 233 15.75 14.31 -8.40
C ILE A 233 14.41 14.37 -9.13
N GLU A 234 14.12 13.33 -9.92
CA GLU A 234 12.77 13.10 -10.43
C GLU A 234 12.13 11.92 -9.70
N LEU A 235 10.87 12.11 -9.30
CA LEU A 235 10.06 11.11 -8.65
C LEU A 235 8.93 10.69 -9.59
N ASP A 236 8.96 9.41 -9.98
CA ASP A 236 8.01 8.82 -10.91
C ASP A 236 7.28 7.62 -10.30
N ASN A 237 6.13 7.29 -10.90
CA ASN A 237 5.41 6.05 -10.62
C ASN A 237 6.20 4.82 -11.05
N TYR A 238 6.10 3.76 -10.25
CA TYR A 238 6.50 2.41 -10.62
C TYR A 238 5.33 1.61 -11.21
#